data_AF-A0A1H3Y130-F1
#
_entry.id   AF-A0A1H3Y130-F1
#
_cell.length_a   1.000
_cell.length_b   1.000
_cell.length_c   1.000
_cell.angle_alpha   90.00
_cell.angle_beta   90.00
_cell.angle_gamma   90.00
#
_symmetry.space_group_name_H-M   'P 1'
#
loop_
_entity.id
_entity.type
_entity.pdbx_description
1 polymer ?
#
loop_
_entity_poly.entity_id
_entity_poly.type
_entity_poly.pdbx_seq_one_letter_code
_entity_poly.pdbx_strand_id
1 'polypeptide(L)'
;MIDLHIHTCASDGTDDTRSLLERLRKAGIKTFAVSDHDTVDGISSIEPLVPEDMMFIRGIEFGCITEVRNCHILGYGFTPVAKAFVRILEKACQKKQEVIHRHIGFIASQYGIKLEEELIQLYGNGDWKQRLGEM
;
A
#
# COMPACT_ATOMS: atom_id res chain seq x y z
N MET A 1 -18.32 13.17 -7.99
CA MET A 1 -17.66 11.90 -8.36
C MET A 1 -16.86 11.41 -7.15
N ILE A 2 -16.85 10.11 -6.91
CA ILE A 2 -16.28 9.44 -5.72
C ILE A 2 -15.34 8.34 -6.20
N ASP A 3 -14.19 8.15 -5.54
CA ASP A 3 -13.28 7.03 -5.80
C ASP A 3 -12.71 6.46 -4.49
N LEU A 4 -13.08 5.21 -4.18
CA LEU A 4 -12.74 4.58 -2.90
C LEU A 4 -11.67 3.49 -3.02
N HIS A 5 -11.03 3.35 -4.18
CA HIS A 5 -10.03 2.30 -4.41
C HIS A 5 -8.79 2.90 -5.06
N ILE A 6 -7.99 3.60 -4.25
CA ILE A 6 -6.78 4.31 -4.70
C ILE A 6 -5.57 3.84 -3.91
N HIS A 7 -4.50 3.58 -4.64
CA HIS A 7 -3.23 3.12 -4.08
C HIS A 7 -2.24 4.27 -4.14
N THR A 8 -1.50 4.44 -3.06
CA THR A 8 -0.34 5.32 -3.02
C THR A 8 0.92 4.49 -3.21
N CYS A 9 2.02 5.17 -3.37
CA CYS A 9 3.33 4.55 -3.35
C CYS A 9 3.68 3.84 -2.03
N ALA A 10 2.92 4.02 -0.94
CA ALA A 10 3.07 3.21 0.27
C ALA A 10 2.78 1.71 0.05
N SER A 11 2.10 1.36 -1.04
CA SER A 11 1.97 -0.03 -1.49
C SER A 11 2.54 -0.22 -2.90
N ASP A 12 1.70 -0.16 -3.92
CA ASP A 12 2.05 -0.36 -5.34
C ASP A 12 1.53 0.75 -6.26
N GLY A 13 0.93 1.80 -5.70
CA GLY A 13 0.61 3.02 -6.44
C GLY A 13 1.86 3.78 -6.88
N THR A 14 1.67 4.71 -7.81
CA THR A 14 2.78 5.52 -8.38
C THR A 14 2.89 6.91 -7.77
N ASP A 15 1.82 7.41 -7.14
CA ASP A 15 1.76 8.77 -6.62
C ASP A 15 2.04 8.81 -5.12
N ASP A 16 2.86 9.77 -4.72
CA ASP A 16 2.90 10.25 -3.34
C ASP A 16 1.59 10.96 -2.97
N THR A 17 1.38 11.17 -1.67
CA THR A 17 0.12 11.70 -1.14
C THR A 17 -0.19 13.12 -1.60
N ARG A 18 0.82 13.95 -1.87
CA ARG A 18 0.63 15.32 -2.40
C ARG A 18 0.27 15.26 -3.88
N SER A 19 1.03 14.51 -4.67
CA SER A 19 0.76 14.28 -6.10
C SER A 19 -0.64 13.70 -6.30
N LEU A 20 -1.05 12.75 -5.46
CA LEU A 20 -2.39 12.17 -5.49
C LEU A 20 -3.48 13.23 -5.27
N LEU A 21 -3.36 14.07 -4.24
CA LEU A 21 -4.35 15.13 -3.96
C LEU A 21 -4.48 16.10 -5.15
N GLU A 22 -3.38 16.48 -5.79
CA GLU A 22 -3.42 17.33 -6.99
C GLU A 22 -4.15 16.66 -8.15
N ARG A 23 -3.92 15.36 -8.39
CA ARG A 23 -4.62 14.61 -9.43
C ARG A 23 -6.11 14.51 -9.15
N LEU A 24 -6.49 14.23 -7.91
CA LEU A 24 -7.91 14.15 -7.50
C LEU A 24 -8.64 15.47 -7.73
N ARG A 25 -8.00 16.61 -7.39
CA ARG A 25 -8.56 17.94 -7.66
C ARG A 25 -8.73 18.20 -9.15
N LYS A 26 -7.72 17.89 -9.96
CA LYS A 26 -7.79 18.01 -11.43
C LYS A 26 -8.89 17.14 -12.03
N ALA A 27 -9.14 15.97 -11.46
CA ALA A 27 -10.20 15.05 -11.87
C ALA A 27 -11.60 15.43 -11.33
N GLY A 28 -11.73 16.44 -10.46
CA GLY A 28 -13.00 16.82 -9.84
C GLY A 28 -13.54 15.79 -8.85
N ILE A 29 -12.68 14.91 -8.32
CA ILE A 29 -13.04 13.93 -7.29
C ILE A 29 -12.97 14.63 -5.93
N LYS A 30 -14.12 14.70 -5.24
CA LYS A 30 -14.22 15.37 -3.92
C LYS A 30 -14.32 14.40 -2.76
N THR A 31 -14.61 13.13 -3.02
CA THR A 31 -14.67 12.10 -1.99
C THR A 31 -13.78 10.95 -2.40
N PHE A 32 -12.86 10.56 -1.53
CA PHE A 32 -11.93 9.50 -1.86
C PHE A 32 -11.48 8.67 -0.66
N ALA A 33 -10.93 7.49 -0.93
CA ALA A 33 -10.23 6.68 0.05
C ALA A 33 -8.86 6.24 -0.49
N VAL A 34 -7.87 6.21 0.39
CA VAL A 34 -6.59 5.51 0.14
C VAL A 34 -6.72 4.11 0.70
N SER A 35 -6.56 3.09 -0.14
CA SER A 35 -6.76 1.68 0.15
C SER A 35 -5.51 0.87 -0.20
N ASP A 36 -4.36 1.28 0.31
CA ASP A 36 -3.09 0.60 0.09
C ASP A 36 -3.13 -0.88 0.49
N HIS A 37 -2.34 -1.71 -0.20
CA HIS A 37 -2.23 -3.14 0.11
C HIS A 37 -1.57 -3.39 1.46
N ASP A 38 -2.32 -4.01 2.37
CA ASP A 38 -1.85 -4.53 3.66
C ASP A 38 -1.12 -3.49 4.56
N THR A 39 -1.30 -2.19 4.31
CA THR A 39 -0.67 -1.10 5.07
C THR A 39 -1.61 0.09 5.24
N VAL A 40 -1.31 0.93 6.24
CA VAL A 40 -1.99 2.21 6.52
C VAL A 40 -1.03 3.41 6.44
N ASP A 41 0.17 3.21 5.92
CA ASP A 41 1.19 4.26 5.85
C ASP A 41 0.76 5.43 4.95
N GLY A 42 0.09 5.14 3.83
CA GLY A 42 -0.48 6.16 2.95
C GLY A 42 -1.56 6.99 3.64
N ILE A 43 -2.38 6.38 4.50
CA ILE A 43 -3.39 7.07 5.32
C ILE A 43 -2.71 8.07 6.25
N SER A 44 -1.71 7.62 7.00
CA SER A 44 -1.00 8.46 7.97
C SER A 44 -0.30 9.66 7.30
N SER A 45 0.14 9.49 6.06
CA SER A 45 0.74 10.56 5.28
C SER A 45 -0.27 11.52 4.64
N ILE A 46 -1.44 11.05 4.19
CA ILE A 46 -2.40 11.88 3.46
C ILE A 46 -3.39 12.60 4.38
N GLU A 47 -3.78 11.98 5.48
CA GLU A 47 -4.78 12.50 6.42
C GLU A 47 -4.51 13.95 6.87
N PRO A 48 -3.27 14.36 7.24
CA PRO A 48 -3.00 15.75 7.61
C PRO A 48 -2.96 16.73 6.43
N LEU A 49 -2.99 16.24 5.18
CA LEU A 49 -2.89 17.04 3.96
C LEU A 49 -4.24 17.27 3.27
N VAL A 50 -5.30 16.57 3.72
CA VAL A 50 -6.62 16.62 3.08
C VAL A 50 -7.21 18.03 3.18
N PRO A 51 -7.53 18.68 2.05
CA PRO A 51 -8.19 20.00 2.04
C PRO A 51 -9.61 19.94 2.61
N GLU A 52 -10.08 21.04 3.20
CA GLU A 52 -11.44 21.15 3.77
C GLU A 52 -12.57 20.91 2.74
N ASP A 53 -12.31 21.16 1.46
CA ASP A 53 -13.28 20.96 0.37
C ASP A 53 -13.35 19.52 -0.16
N MET A 54 -12.58 18.59 0.44
CA MET A 54 -12.55 17.17 0.10
C MET A 54 -12.91 16.30 1.32
N MET A 55 -13.59 15.18 1.06
CA MET A 55 -13.92 14.16 2.05
C MET A 55 -12.98 12.96 1.88
N PHE A 56 -12.21 12.67 2.91
CA PHE A 56 -11.32 11.52 2.96
C PHE A 56 -11.90 10.42 3.85
N ILE A 57 -11.83 9.17 3.37
CA ILE A 57 -12.20 7.97 4.11
C ILE A 57 -10.95 7.09 4.24
N ARG A 58 -10.62 6.67 5.45
CA ARG A 58 -9.56 5.67 5.68
C ARG A 58 -9.94 4.37 4.99
N GLY A 59 -9.12 3.91 4.06
CA GLY A 59 -9.28 2.65 3.34
C GLY A 59 -8.11 1.71 3.59
N ILE A 60 -8.28 0.43 3.29
CA ILE A 60 -7.22 -0.56 3.22
C ILE A 60 -7.66 -1.69 2.31
N GLU A 61 -6.74 -2.28 1.56
CA GLU A 61 -6.98 -3.49 0.78
C GLU A 61 -6.18 -4.66 1.35
N PHE A 62 -6.87 -5.64 1.95
CA PHE A 62 -6.23 -6.83 2.50
C PHE A 62 -6.06 -7.92 1.45
N GLY A 63 -4.83 -8.42 1.30
CA GLY A 63 -4.54 -9.65 0.57
C GLY A 63 -5.04 -10.87 1.36
N CYS A 64 -6.01 -11.60 0.83
CA CYS A 64 -6.62 -12.75 1.51
C CYS A 64 -6.47 -14.04 0.69
N ILE A 65 -6.23 -15.14 1.40
CA ILE A 65 -6.22 -16.50 0.83
C ILE A 65 -7.44 -17.23 1.39
N THR A 66 -8.26 -17.76 0.51
CA THR A 66 -9.38 -18.65 0.86
C THR A 66 -9.10 -20.06 0.34
N GLU A 67 -9.87 -21.05 0.77
CA GLU A 67 -9.72 -22.45 0.32
C GLU A 67 -9.83 -22.62 -1.20
N VAL A 68 -10.55 -21.71 -1.86
CA VAL A 68 -10.86 -21.81 -3.30
C VAL A 68 -10.10 -20.81 -4.16
N ARG A 69 -9.72 -19.64 -3.62
CA ARG A 69 -9.00 -18.60 -4.37
C ARG A 69 -8.33 -17.55 -3.49
N ASN A 70 -7.42 -16.80 -4.08
CA ASN A 70 -6.98 -15.52 -3.54
C ASN A 70 -8.05 -14.46 -3.82
N CYS A 71 -8.29 -13.56 -2.87
CA CYS A 71 -9.16 -12.41 -3.04
C CYS A 71 -8.63 -11.21 -2.27
N HIS A 72 -9.10 -10.03 -2.63
CA HIS A 72 -8.82 -8.83 -1.87
C HIS A 72 -10.09 -8.35 -1.15
N ILE A 73 -9.92 -7.83 0.06
CA ILE A 73 -11.01 -7.30 0.87
C ILE A 73 -10.73 -5.85 1.18
N LEU A 74 -11.63 -4.96 0.75
CA LEU A 74 -11.59 -3.55 1.07
C LEU A 74 -12.21 -3.30 2.45
N GLY A 75 -11.51 -2.55 3.29
CA GLY A 75 -11.99 -2.08 4.58
C GLY A 75 -12.05 -0.55 4.62
N TYR A 76 -13.10 0.03 5.21
CA TYR A 76 -13.31 1.48 5.24
C TYR A 76 -13.70 1.98 6.64
N GLY A 77 -13.33 3.21 6.96
CA GLY A 77 -13.81 3.93 8.14
C GLY A 77 -13.36 3.34 9.49
N PHE A 78 -12.23 2.64 9.50
CA PHE A 78 -11.70 1.97 10.69
C PHE A 78 -10.80 2.88 11.55
N THR A 79 -10.52 2.41 12.77
CA THR A 79 -9.58 3.04 13.71
C THR A 79 -8.25 2.28 13.70
N PRO A 80 -7.15 2.87 13.17
CA PRO A 80 -5.88 2.16 12.95
C PRO A 80 -5.19 1.65 14.23
N VAL A 81 -5.53 2.21 15.40
CA VAL A 81 -4.90 1.86 16.69
C VAL A 81 -5.57 0.70 17.42
N ALA A 82 -6.62 0.10 16.86
CA ALA A 82 -7.26 -1.06 17.47
C ALA A 82 -6.30 -2.25 17.48
N LYS A 83 -6.03 -2.82 18.67
CA LYS A 83 -5.06 -3.93 18.83
C LYS A 83 -5.30 -5.11 17.88
N ALA A 84 -6.57 -5.45 17.62
CA ALA A 84 -6.90 -6.52 16.69
C ALA A 84 -6.50 -6.19 15.24
N PHE A 85 -6.67 -4.92 14.84
CA PHE A 85 -6.31 -4.44 13.52
C PHE A 85 -4.79 -4.42 13.31
N VAL A 86 -4.05 -3.89 14.30
CA VAL A 86 -2.57 -3.90 14.28
C VAL A 86 -2.03 -5.33 14.12
N ARG A 87 -2.60 -6.30 14.85
CA ARG A 87 -2.21 -7.72 14.70
C ARG A 87 -2.47 -8.29 13.31
N ILE A 88 -3.49 -7.82 12.60
CA ILE A 88 -3.77 -8.24 11.22
C ILE A 88 -2.72 -7.65 10.28
N LEU A 89 -2.39 -6.36 10.42
CA LEU A 89 -1.34 -5.70 9.65
C LEU A 89 0.02 -6.38 9.83
N GLU A 90 0.40 -6.71 11.07
CA GLU A 90 1.65 -7.42 11.37
C GLU A 90 1.72 -8.77 10.65
N LYS A 91 0.62 -9.54 10.66
CA LYS A 91 0.55 -10.82 9.95
C LYS A 91 0.66 -10.65 8.44
N ALA A 92 0.01 -9.63 7.88
CA ALA A 92 0.05 -9.37 6.45
C ALA A 92 1.47 -8.96 6.00
N CYS A 93 2.15 -8.10 6.77
CA CYS A 93 3.54 -7.72 6.55
C CYS A 93 4.49 -8.92 6.59
N GLN A 94 4.38 -9.78 7.61
CA GLN A 94 5.16 -11.02 7.70
C GLN A 94 4.92 -11.91 6.47
N LYS A 95 3.65 -12.06 6.06
CA LYS A 95 3.33 -12.89 4.90
C LYS A 95 3.91 -12.36 3.60
N LYS A 96 3.86 -11.03 3.42
CA LYS A 96 4.46 -10.35 2.27
C LYS A 96 5.97 -10.63 2.20
N GLN A 97 6.67 -10.50 3.33
CA GLN A 97 8.10 -10.79 3.41
C GLN A 97 8.42 -12.25 3.05
N GLU A 98 7.67 -13.22 3.57
CA GLU A 98 7.85 -14.65 3.22
C GLU A 98 7.71 -14.89 1.71
N VAL A 99 6.68 -14.30 1.10
CA VAL A 99 6.39 -14.46 -0.34
C VAL A 99 7.52 -13.87 -1.19
N ILE A 100 8.02 -12.70 -0.82
CA ILE A 100 9.15 -12.05 -1.51
C ILE A 100 10.38 -12.95 -1.48
N HIS A 101 10.80 -13.41 -0.29
CA HIS A 101 11.98 -14.27 -0.17
C HIS A 101 11.82 -15.56 -0.98
N ARG A 102 10.63 -16.17 -0.97
CA ARG A 102 10.33 -17.35 -1.77
C ARG A 102 10.46 -17.09 -3.26
N HIS A 103 9.89 -15.98 -3.77
CA HIS A 103 9.95 -15.65 -5.19
C HIS A 103 11.37 -15.33 -5.65
N ILE A 104 12.12 -14.58 -4.84
CA ILE A 104 13.52 -14.25 -5.15
C ILE A 104 14.39 -15.51 -5.14
N GLY A 105 14.22 -16.38 -4.14
CA GLY A 105 14.91 -17.67 -4.09
C GLY A 105 14.59 -18.54 -5.30
N PHE A 106 13.33 -18.56 -5.74
CA PHE A 106 12.93 -19.27 -6.95
C PHE A 106 13.63 -18.69 -8.19
N ILE A 107 13.59 -17.37 -8.38
CA ILE A 107 14.22 -16.68 -9.50
C ILE A 107 15.73 -16.96 -9.55
N ALA A 108 16.41 -16.88 -8.41
CA ALA A 108 17.83 -17.19 -8.31
C ALA A 108 18.14 -18.66 -8.65
N SER A 109 17.32 -19.60 -8.18
CA SER A 109 17.53 -21.03 -8.43
C SER A 109 17.26 -21.46 -9.88
N GLN A 110 16.23 -20.89 -10.51
CA GLN A 110 15.78 -21.32 -11.84
C GLN A 110 16.47 -20.56 -12.97
N TYR A 111 16.74 -19.27 -12.76
CA TYR A 111 17.24 -18.38 -13.81
C TYR A 111 18.64 -17.82 -13.50
N GLY A 112 19.22 -18.11 -12.34
CA GLY A 112 20.53 -17.59 -11.94
C GLY A 112 20.55 -16.08 -11.69
N ILE A 113 19.39 -15.42 -11.70
CA ILE A 113 19.26 -13.98 -11.47
C ILE A 113 19.32 -13.72 -9.98
N LYS A 114 20.36 -13.00 -9.53
CA LYS A 114 20.51 -12.56 -8.14
C LYS A 114 20.14 -11.09 -8.04
N LEU A 115 19.28 -10.79 -7.07
CA LEU A 115 18.95 -9.41 -6.71
C LEU A 115 19.79 -9.02 -5.50
N GLU A 116 20.23 -7.77 -5.48
CA GLU A 116 20.96 -7.20 -4.34
C GLU A 116 20.01 -7.02 -3.15
N GLU A 117 20.46 -7.36 -1.96
CA GLU A 117 19.65 -7.31 -0.73
C GLU A 117 19.08 -5.91 -0.48
N GLU A 118 19.84 -4.87 -0.82
CA GLU A 118 19.41 -3.46 -0.73
C GLU A 118 18.18 -3.19 -1.62
N LEU A 119 18.15 -3.74 -2.84
CA LEU A 119 16.98 -3.65 -3.73
C LEU A 119 15.80 -4.45 -3.17
N ILE A 120 16.04 -5.59 -2.52
CA ILE A 120 14.97 -6.39 -1.93
C ILE A 120 14.32 -5.64 -0.76
N GLN A 121 15.12 -4.99 0.08
CA GLN A 121 14.62 -4.20 1.19
C GLN A 121 13.88 -2.94 0.72
N LEU A 122 14.42 -2.29 -0.32
CA LEU A 122 13.87 -1.09 -0.94
C LEU A 122 12.55 -1.34 -1.68
N TYR A 123 12.46 -2.42 -2.45
CA TYR A 123 11.32 -2.71 -3.32
C TYR A 123 10.34 -3.72 -2.72
N GLY A 124 10.79 -4.56 -1.77
CA GLY A 124 9.97 -5.58 -1.14
C GLY A 124 9.02 -5.06 -0.07
N ASN A 125 9.36 -3.95 0.61
CA ASN A 125 8.50 -3.44 1.68
C ASN A 125 7.41 -2.49 1.20
N GLY A 126 7.46 -1.99 -0.04
CA GLY A 126 6.55 -0.94 -0.52
C GLY A 126 6.92 0.47 -0.02
N ASP A 127 8.09 0.63 0.63
CA ASP A 127 8.56 1.95 1.06
C ASP A 127 9.40 2.61 -0.05
N TRP A 128 8.69 3.24 -0.98
CA TRP A 128 9.24 4.06 -2.06
C TRP A 128 10.07 5.28 -1.58
N LYS A 129 10.07 5.66 -0.29
CA LYS A 129 10.77 6.88 0.20
C LYS A 129 12.26 6.90 -0.12
N GLN A 130 12.88 5.74 -0.33
CA GLN A 130 14.28 5.63 -0.75
C GLN A 130 14.46 5.57 -2.29
N ARG A 131 13.39 5.57 -3.09
CA ARG A 131 13.45 5.56 -4.57
C ARG A 131 13.68 6.95 -5.21
N LEU A 132 13.55 8.03 -4.43
CA LEU A 132 13.73 9.41 -4.90
C LEU A 132 14.94 10.13 -4.27
N GLY A 133 15.77 9.40 -3.51
CA GLY A 133 17.14 9.87 -3.30
C GLY A 133 17.91 9.63 -4.59
N GLU A 134 18.12 10.68 -5.38
CA GLU A 134 18.78 10.70 -6.71
C GLU A 134 17.85 10.64 -7.93
N MET A 135 16.96 11.62 -8.07
CA MET A 135 16.72 12.30 -9.37
C MET A 135 16.58 13.80 -9.17
#